data_AF-A0A6L3ZDK8-F1
#
_entry.id   AF-A0A6L3ZDK8-F1
#
_cell.length_a   1.000
_cell.length_b   1.000
_cell.length_c   1.000
_cell.angle_alpha   90.00
_cell.angle_beta   90.00
_cell.angle_gamma   90.00
#
_symmetry.space_group_name_H-M   'P 1'
#
loop_
_entity.id
_entity.type
_entity.pdbx_description
1 polymer ?
#
loop_
_entity_poly.entity_id
_entity_poly.type
_entity_poly.pdbx_seq_one_letter_code
_entity_poly.pdbx_strand_id
1 'polypeptide(L)'
;MAGGVKNLDLDEMLSNRDVQPTDSPIAEADRAHQWHPYTQMKDFGSHLPVVKAKGSKLYLEDGRVLIDAISSWWVNLYGHGNEHIKKALNRQFESVDHVLFAGFTHAPATRVAELLLPHLPGKMNRLFFSDNGSTSVEVAMKMALQYFYNQGENRRLLLAFEDAYHGDTFGAMATGGLGVFNNAFSDMLPKVVRIPVPSANGLDATLEALHALPLHEVAGFIYEPLVQGAAGMVFYEANDLDKILNTVKNTGAFLIADEVMTGFGRLETMFASEQMEVRPDIMCLSKGLTGGVLPMGLTTATEEVFKGFYSDDRSKALMHGHSFTANPLGCAAAIAGLELWASPDIQASRQQLMTLQSEAALELEQHPAVDSVRVKGTLLAINIKTNSDSEHYGAFRDQLYAYFTNHGVLLRPLGNVIYTLPPFTTSESEMKHIYDIIRGCLDTLIEA
;
A
#
# COMPACT_ATOMS: atom_id res chain seq x y z
N MET A 1 28.59 -25.74 -12.93
CA MET A 1 29.17 -24.51 -12.37
C MET A 1 28.05 -23.49 -12.36
N ALA A 2 27.48 -23.22 -11.18
CA ALA A 2 26.46 -22.19 -11.04
C ALA A 2 27.18 -20.84 -11.20
N GLY A 3 26.93 -20.16 -12.32
CA GLY A 3 27.35 -18.77 -12.48
C GLY A 3 26.59 -17.95 -11.45
N GLY A 4 27.28 -17.40 -10.46
CA GLY A 4 26.67 -16.50 -9.49
C GLY A 4 26.23 -15.21 -10.16
N VAL A 5 25.09 -14.67 -9.74
CA VAL A 5 24.60 -13.36 -10.21
C VAL A 5 25.57 -12.28 -9.71
N LYS A 6 25.98 -11.39 -10.61
CA LYS A 6 26.88 -10.28 -10.27
C LYS A 6 26.09 -9.13 -9.67
N ASN A 7 26.67 -8.44 -8.70
CA ASN A 7 26.16 -7.12 -8.30
C ASN A 7 26.44 -6.15 -9.46
N LEU A 8 25.49 -5.27 -9.77
CA LEU A 8 25.74 -4.18 -10.72
C LEU A 8 26.90 -3.34 -10.20
N ASP A 9 27.86 -2.99 -11.05
CA ASP A 9 28.95 -2.11 -10.65
C ASP A 9 28.39 -0.70 -10.44
N LEU A 10 28.29 -0.31 -9.16
CA LEU A 10 27.88 1.02 -8.75
C LEU A 10 28.78 2.06 -9.38
N ASP A 11 30.10 1.87 -9.39
CA ASP A 11 31.02 2.89 -9.87
C ASP A 11 30.97 3.04 -11.39
N GLU A 12 30.63 2.00 -12.16
CA GLU A 12 30.40 2.13 -13.61
C GLU A 12 29.06 2.81 -13.91
N MET A 13 27.98 2.41 -13.25
CA MET A 13 26.65 3.02 -13.43
C MET A 13 26.58 4.45 -12.90
N LEU A 14 27.33 4.74 -11.83
CA LEU A 14 27.50 6.05 -11.25
C LEU A 14 28.67 6.82 -11.88
N SER A 15 29.56 6.22 -12.66
CA SER A 15 30.53 7.01 -13.46
C SER A 15 29.81 7.78 -14.56
N ASN A 16 28.64 7.29 -14.98
CA ASN A 16 27.66 8.03 -15.76
C ASN A 16 26.84 9.06 -14.93
N ARG A 17 27.30 9.43 -13.71
CA ARG A 17 26.79 10.55 -12.86
C ARG A 17 26.93 11.94 -13.51
N ASP A 18 27.17 12.04 -14.80
CA ASP A 18 26.92 13.29 -15.52
C ASP A 18 25.41 13.58 -15.70
N VAL A 19 24.54 13.00 -14.89
CA VAL A 19 23.47 13.83 -14.30
C VAL A 19 24.14 14.70 -13.25
N GLN A 20 24.82 15.75 -13.73
CA GLN A 20 25.29 16.87 -12.92
C GLN A 20 24.18 17.19 -11.90
N PRO A 21 24.50 17.41 -10.60
CA PRO A 21 23.51 17.90 -9.66
C PRO A 21 22.75 18.99 -10.39
N THR A 22 21.42 18.83 -10.52
CA THR A 22 20.66 19.91 -11.11
C THR A 22 20.87 21.07 -10.15
N ASP A 23 21.67 22.05 -10.58
CA ASP A 23 21.82 23.35 -9.93
C ASP A 23 20.56 24.18 -10.22
N SER A 24 19.41 23.51 -10.09
CA SER A 24 18.11 24.12 -10.25
C SER A 24 17.69 24.69 -8.91
N PRO A 25 16.95 25.81 -8.92
CA PRO A 25 16.45 26.39 -7.69
C PRO A 25 15.61 25.42 -6.84
N ILE A 26 14.91 24.47 -7.48
CA ILE A 26 14.10 23.46 -6.78
C ILE A 26 15.01 22.48 -6.05
N ALA A 27 16.01 21.92 -6.72
CA ALA A 27 16.92 20.94 -6.12
C ALA A 27 17.81 21.58 -5.04
N GLU A 28 18.23 22.84 -5.21
CA GLU A 28 18.95 23.58 -4.17
C GLU A 28 18.10 23.79 -2.91
N ALA A 29 16.86 24.28 -3.07
CA ALA A 29 15.95 24.48 -1.95
C ALA A 29 15.58 23.16 -1.26
N ASP A 30 15.42 22.09 -2.03
CA ASP A 30 15.16 20.74 -1.52
C ASP A 30 16.28 20.27 -0.59
N ARG A 31 17.53 20.27 -1.08
CA ARG A 31 18.71 19.87 -0.31
C ARG A 31 18.91 20.73 0.95
N ALA A 32 18.56 22.01 0.89
CA ALA A 32 18.76 22.93 2.00
C ALA A 32 17.72 22.77 3.12
N HIS A 33 16.50 22.32 2.81
CA HIS A 33 15.36 22.51 3.71
C HIS A 33 14.46 21.29 3.91
N GLN A 34 14.59 20.23 3.12
CA GLN A 34 13.68 19.07 3.19
C GLN A 34 14.32 17.87 3.86
N TRP A 35 13.54 17.19 4.71
CA TRP A 35 13.85 15.85 5.21
C TRP A 35 12.95 14.85 4.51
N HIS A 36 13.53 14.04 3.63
CA HIS A 36 12.78 13.11 2.79
C HIS A 36 12.41 11.80 3.50
N PRO A 37 11.23 11.25 3.21
CA PRO A 37 10.78 9.98 3.77
C PRO A 37 11.66 8.82 3.26
N TYR A 38 11.97 7.87 4.15
CA TYR A 38 12.73 6.65 3.81
C TYR A 38 14.03 6.91 3.04
N THR A 39 14.77 7.95 3.43
CA THR A 39 15.98 8.42 2.74
C THR A 39 17.09 8.70 3.74
N GLN A 40 18.28 8.14 3.51
CA GLN A 40 19.49 8.55 4.23
C GLN A 40 20.02 9.85 3.61
N MET A 41 19.72 10.97 4.26
CA MET A 41 19.99 12.32 3.74
C MET A 41 21.47 12.61 3.46
N LYS A 42 22.40 11.87 4.07
CA LYS A 42 23.85 12.01 3.81
C LYS A 42 24.30 11.34 2.51
N ASP A 43 23.73 10.18 2.20
CA ASP A 43 24.22 9.29 1.15
C ASP A 43 23.40 9.43 -0.14
N PHE A 44 22.17 9.93 -0.02
CA PHE A 44 21.33 10.21 -1.16
C PHE A 44 21.82 11.47 -1.89
N GLY A 45 21.97 11.36 -3.21
CA GLY A 45 22.33 12.48 -4.07
C GLY A 45 21.21 13.52 -4.19
N SER A 46 21.04 14.12 -5.37
CA SER A 46 19.92 15.05 -5.60
C SER A 46 18.63 14.27 -5.94
N HIS A 47 17.52 14.62 -5.29
CA HIS A 47 16.19 14.14 -5.69
C HIS A 47 15.83 14.68 -7.08
N LEU A 48 14.97 13.94 -7.79
CA LEU A 48 14.54 14.27 -9.15
C LEU A 48 13.38 15.31 -9.11
N PRO A 49 13.59 16.57 -9.51
CA PRO A 49 12.53 17.57 -9.44
C PRO A 49 11.46 17.32 -10.51
N VAL A 50 10.25 16.99 -10.09
CA VAL A 50 9.09 16.80 -10.97
C VAL A 50 8.36 18.13 -11.14
N VAL A 51 8.22 18.59 -12.39
CA VAL A 51 7.57 19.88 -12.72
C VAL A 51 6.18 19.72 -13.31
N LYS A 52 5.84 18.51 -13.78
CA LYS A 52 4.53 18.17 -14.32
C LYS A 52 4.30 16.67 -14.25
N ALA A 53 3.05 16.26 -14.10
CA ALA A 53 2.64 14.86 -14.22
C ALA A 53 1.36 14.76 -15.05
N LYS A 54 1.26 13.77 -15.95
CA LYS A 54 0.07 13.51 -16.77
C LYS A 54 -0.01 12.05 -17.20
N GLY A 55 -1.16 11.42 -17.01
CA GLY A 55 -1.34 10.00 -17.31
C GLY A 55 -0.37 9.16 -16.47
N SER A 56 0.35 8.24 -17.09
CA SER A 56 1.41 7.44 -16.45
C SER A 56 2.77 8.16 -16.41
N LYS A 57 2.88 9.45 -16.73
CA LYS A 57 4.18 10.13 -16.92
C LYS A 57 4.46 11.23 -15.92
N LEU A 58 5.72 11.30 -15.49
CA LEU A 58 6.33 12.38 -14.73
C LEU A 58 7.33 13.11 -15.63
N TYR A 59 7.24 14.44 -15.67
CA TYR A 59 8.14 15.30 -16.43
C TYR A 59 9.09 15.96 -15.45
N LEU A 60 10.38 15.68 -15.61
CA LEU A 60 11.43 16.23 -14.77
C LEU A 60 11.86 17.60 -15.29
N GLU A 61 12.43 18.39 -14.40
CA GLU A 61 12.94 19.73 -14.72
C GLU A 61 14.08 19.71 -15.76
N ASP A 62 14.90 18.65 -15.77
CA ASP A 62 15.99 18.45 -16.73
C ASP A 62 15.51 18.00 -18.14
N GLY A 63 14.19 17.92 -18.34
CA GLY A 63 13.57 17.53 -19.60
C GLY A 63 13.36 16.02 -19.78
N ARG A 64 13.88 15.17 -18.87
CA ARG A 64 13.56 13.74 -18.89
C ARG A 64 12.09 13.50 -18.57
N VAL A 65 11.58 12.38 -19.07
CA VAL A 65 10.23 11.90 -18.81
C VAL A 65 10.32 10.49 -18.25
N LEU A 66 9.75 10.27 -17.07
CA LEU A 66 9.68 8.96 -16.45
C LEU A 66 8.27 8.38 -16.60
N ILE A 67 8.16 7.09 -16.95
CA ILE A 67 6.92 6.33 -16.79
C ILE A 67 6.81 5.89 -15.33
N ASP A 68 5.73 6.29 -14.66
CA ASP A 68 5.39 5.91 -13.30
C ASP A 68 4.82 4.48 -13.25
N ALA A 69 5.73 3.51 -13.13
CA ALA A 69 5.38 2.09 -13.12
C ALA A 69 4.93 1.59 -11.74
N ILE A 70 4.89 2.47 -10.72
CA ILE A 70 4.53 2.12 -9.34
C ILE A 70 3.39 2.98 -8.80
N SER A 71 2.73 3.77 -9.66
CA SER A 71 1.62 4.64 -9.28
C SER A 71 1.95 5.62 -8.15
N SER A 72 3.14 6.23 -8.19
CA SER A 72 3.60 7.18 -7.18
C SER A 72 3.46 6.63 -5.77
N TRP A 73 3.98 5.42 -5.58
CA TRP A 73 3.85 4.64 -4.35
C TRP A 73 2.43 4.09 -4.10
N TRP A 74 1.93 3.38 -5.10
CA TRP A 74 0.72 2.55 -5.08
C TRP A 74 -0.60 3.34 -5.00
N VAL A 75 -0.55 4.67 -4.99
CA VAL A 75 -1.73 5.53 -4.78
C VAL A 75 -2.48 5.89 -6.07
N ASN A 76 -1.76 6.12 -7.16
CA ASN A 76 -2.33 6.66 -8.39
C ASN A 76 -3.03 5.59 -9.23
N LEU A 77 -4.37 5.55 -9.21
CA LEU A 77 -5.12 4.53 -9.96
C LEU A 77 -5.40 4.91 -11.41
N TYR A 78 -5.76 6.18 -11.65
CA TYR A 78 -6.38 6.61 -12.91
C TYR A 78 -5.48 7.51 -13.77
N GLY A 79 -4.21 7.61 -13.43
CA GLY A 79 -3.23 8.48 -14.06
C GLY A 79 -3.19 9.88 -13.43
N HIS A 80 -2.02 10.49 -13.48
CA HIS A 80 -1.76 11.87 -13.06
C HIS A 80 -2.59 12.88 -13.84
N GLY A 81 -3.09 13.90 -13.13
CA GLY A 81 -3.85 14.98 -13.76
C GLY A 81 -5.16 14.53 -14.40
N ASN A 82 -5.82 13.51 -13.84
CA ASN A 82 -7.10 13.00 -14.34
C ASN A 82 -8.18 14.12 -14.34
N GLU A 83 -8.74 14.41 -15.52
CA GLU A 83 -9.66 15.53 -15.71
C GLU A 83 -11.02 15.34 -15.00
N HIS A 84 -11.47 14.11 -14.78
CA HIS A 84 -12.71 13.84 -14.03
C HIS A 84 -12.56 14.22 -12.56
N ILE A 85 -11.47 13.75 -11.94
CA ILE A 85 -11.13 14.06 -10.55
C ILE A 85 -10.88 15.56 -10.36
N LYS A 86 -10.11 16.18 -11.26
CA LYS A 86 -9.84 17.63 -11.24
C LYS A 86 -11.13 18.46 -11.27
N LYS A 87 -12.08 18.11 -12.14
CA LYS A 87 -13.39 18.80 -12.21
C LYS A 87 -14.19 18.61 -10.92
N ALA A 88 -14.15 17.42 -10.31
CA ALA A 88 -14.83 17.18 -9.03
C ALA A 88 -14.24 18.04 -7.90
N LEU A 89 -12.91 18.13 -7.81
CA LEU A 89 -12.21 18.96 -6.84
C LEU A 89 -12.56 20.45 -7.01
N ASN A 90 -12.51 20.98 -8.22
CA ASN A 90 -12.85 22.39 -8.48
C ASN A 90 -14.29 22.71 -8.07
N ARG A 91 -15.26 21.87 -8.45
CA ARG A 91 -16.66 22.06 -8.04
C ARG A 91 -16.83 22.01 -6.53
N GLN A 92 -16.14 21.10 -5.85
CA GLN A 92 -16.22 21.00 -4.40
C GLN A 92 -15.65 22.25 -3.73
N PHE A 93 -14.49 22.74 -4.19
CA PHE A 93 -13.84 23.94 -3.66
C PHE A 93 -14.70 25.19 -3.77
N GLU A 94 -15.48 25.33 -4.85
CA GLU A 94 -16.44 26.43 -5.03
C GLU A 94 -17.60 26.40 -4.02
N SER A 95 -17.86 25.26 -3.37
CA SER A 95 -19.00 25.08 -2.46
C SER A 95 -18.59 25.05 -0.98
N VAL A 96 -17.76 24.08 -0.60
CA VAL A 96 -17.23 23.91 0.76
C VAL A 96 -15.82 23.36 0.62
N ASP A 97 -14.82 24.19 0.89
CA ASP A 97 -13.42 23.82 0.94
C ASP A 97 -13.10 23.01 2.21
N HIS A 98 -13.61 23.47 3.36
CA HIS A 98 -13.41 22.81 4.64
C HIS A 98 -14.50 23.14 5.67
N VAL A 99 -14.91 22.11 6.43
CA VAL A 99 -15.69 22.24 7.67
C VAL A 99 -15.32 21.08 8.59
N LEU A 100 -15.25 21.32 9.90
CA LEU A 100 -15.01 20.24 10.86
C LEU A 100 -16.14 19.20 10.83
N PHE A 101 -15.82 17.92 11.03
CA PHE A 101 -16.83 16.84 11.04
C PHE A 101 -17.36 16.50 12.45
N ALA A 102 -16.90 17.24 13.47
CA ALA A 102 -17.41 17.11 14.83
C ALA A 102 -18.62 18.04 15.04
N GLY A 103 -19.83 17.51 14.82
CA GLY A 103 -21.09 18.25 14.96
C GLY A 103 -21.61 18.89 13.68
N PHE A 104 -20.87 18.78 12.57
CA PHE A 104 -21.34 19.14 11.24
C PHE A 104 -21.17 17.96 10.28
N THR A 105 -21.88 18.01 9.16
CA THR A 105 -21.77 17.06 8.06
C THR A 105 -21.86 17.80 6.73
N HIS A 106 -21.58 17.10 5.64
CA HIS A 106 -21.66 17.63 4.28
C HIS A 106 -21.99 16.50 3.30
N ALA A 107 -22.59 16.88 2.16
CA ALA A 107 -23.08 15.92 1.17
C ALA A 107 -21.99 14.99 0.58
N PRO A 108 -20.74 15.44 0.34
CA PRO A 108 -19.68 14.54 -0.11
C PRO A 108 -19.40 13.38 0.86
N ALA A 109 -19.34 13.61 2.18
CA ALA A 109 -19.09 12.54 3.14
C ALA A 109 -20.18 11.46 3.11
N THR A 110 -21.46 11.87 3.04
CA THR A 110 -22.57 10.92 2.95
C THR A 110 -22.58 10.19 1.61
N ARG A 111 -22.23 10.89 0.53
CA ARG A 111 -22.18 10.30 -0.82
C ARG A 111 -21.06 9.27 -0.98
N VAL A 112 -19.91 9.46 -0.31
CA VAL A 112 -18.87 8.42 -0.24
C VAL A 112 -19.45 7.14 0.38
N ALA A 113 -20.21 7.24 1.49
CA ALA A 113 -20.80 6.07 2.12
C ALA A 113 -21.79 5.34 1.18
N GLU A 114 -22.67 6.08 0.50
CA GLU A 114 -23.63 5.52 -0.46
C GLU A 114 -22.96 4.76 -1.61
N LEU A 115 -21.84 5.28 -2.12
CA LEU A 115 -21.12 4.69 -3.24
C LEU A 115 -20.19 3.56 -2.81
N LEU A 116 -19.55 3.66 -1.65
CA LEU A 116 -18.52 2.73 -1.21
C LEU A 116 -19.11 1.48 -0.55
N LEU A 117 -20.10 1.63 0.34
CA LEU A 117 -20.66 0.51 1.12
C LEU A 117 -21.12 -0.67 0.25
N PRO A 118 -21.78 -0.48 -0.92
CA PRO A 118 -22.20 -1.60 -1.77
C PRO A 118 -21.06 -2.48 -2.30
N HIS A 119 -19.82 -1.96 -2.29
CA HIS A 119 -18.64 -2.69 -2.76
C HIS A 119 -17.84 -3.33 -1.62
N LEU A 120 -18.09 -2.98 -0.36
CA LEU A 120 -17.31 -3.50 0.75
C LEU A 120 -17.72 -4.96 1.04
N PRO A 121 -16.75 -5.87 1.21
CA PRO A 121 -17.04 -7.27 1.53
C PRO A 121 -17.69 -7.43 2.91
N GLY A 122 -18.47 -8.49 3.08
CA GLY A 122 -19.11 -8.81 4.35
C GLY A 122 -20.32 -7.93 4.66
N LYS A 123 -20.43 -7.48 5.92
CA LYS A 123 -21.57 -6.69 6.43
C LYS A 123 -21.14 -5.30 6.93
N MET A 124 -20.15 -4.73 6.26
CA MET A 124 -19.63 -3.38 6.55
C MET A 124 -20.72 -2.34 6.41
N ASN A 125 -20.84 -1.43 7.38
CA ASN A 125 -21.92 -0.45 7.35
C ASN A 125 -21.67 0.85 8.13
N ARG A 126 -20.49 1.02 8.74
CA ARG A 126 -20.11 2.25 9.43
C ARG A 126 -18.75 2.69 8.96
N LEU A 127 -18.62 3.97 8.62
CA LEU A 127 -17.40 4.57 8.11
C LEU A 127 -16.90 5.60 9.11
N PHE A 128 -15.59 5.62 9.33
CA PHE A 128 -14.86 6.62 10.08
C PHE A 128 -13.75 7.16 9.18
N PHE A 129 -13.75 8.48 8.92
CA PHE A 129 -12.73 9.10 8.07
C PHE A 129 -11.49 9.50 8.89
N SER A 130 -10.31 9.36 8.29
CA SER A 130 -9.02 9.81 8.79
C SER A 130 -8.22 10.49 7.67
N ASP A 131 -6.90 10.68 7.83
CA ASP A 131 -6.03 11.38 6.86
C ASP A 131 -5.07 10.48 6.07
N ASN A 132 -4.74 9.28 6.54
CA ASN A 132 -3.87 8.35 5.83
C ASN A 132 -4.07 6.89 6.28
N GLY A 133 -3.31 5.96 5.69
CA GLY A 133 -3.37 4.54 6.03
C GLY A 133 -3.00 4.24 7.48
N SER A 134 -1.96 4.87 8.03
CA SER A 134 -1.53 4.64 9.42
C SER A 134 -2.62 5.04 10.42
N THR A 135 -3.28 6.18 10.20
CA THR A 135 -4.38 6.62 11.06
C THR A 135 -5.66 5.82 10.85
N SER A 136 -5.91 5.26 9.66
CA SER A 136 -6.96 4.25 9.47
C SER A 136 -6.71 3.01 10.35
N VAL A 137 -5.45 2.56 10.42
CA VAL A 137 -5.04 1.43 11.27
C VAL A 137 -5.18 1.77 12.76
N GLU A 138 -4.73 2.94 13.20
CA GLU A 138 -4.88 3.40 14.60
C GLU A 138 -6.36 3.43 15.03
N VAL A 139 -7.26 3.90 14.14
CA VAL A 139 -8.70 3.87 14.38
C VAL A 139 -9.21 2.43 14.50
N ALA A 140 -8.79 1.52 13.63
CA ALA A 140 -9.18 0.10 13.68
C ALA A 140 -8.70 -0.59 14.95
N MET A 141 -7.45 -0.34 15.37
CA MET A 141 -6.89 -0.84 16.63
C MET A 141 -7.72 -0.36 17.82
N LYS A 142 -8.05 0.94 17.87
CA LYS A 142 -8.91 1.50 18.92
C LYS A 142 -10.31 0.90 18.88
N MET A 143 -10.90 0.70 17.70
CA MET A 143 -12.20 0.05 17.56
C MET A 143 -12.20 -1.35 18.17
N ALA A 144 -11.21 -2.18 17.85
CA ALA A 144 -11.11 -3.54 18.38
C ALA A 144 -10.87 -3.56 19.89
N LEU A 145 -9.87 -2.82 20.38
CA LEU A 145 -9.50 -2.81 21.80
C LEU A 145 -10.59 -2.18 22.68
N GLN A 146 -11.13 -1.04 22.28
CA GLN A 146 -12.14 -0.32 23.07
C GLN A 146 -13.49 -1.04 23.05
N TYR A 147 -13.82 -1.79 22.00
CA TYR A 147 -15.01 -2.65 22.01
C TYR A 147 -15.02 -3.58 23.23
N PHE A 148 -13.95 -4.36 23.43
CA PHE A 148 -13.87 -5.29 24.56
C PHE A 148 -13.80 -4.56 25.91
N TYR A 149 -13.08 -3.44 25.97
CA TYR A 149 -13.09 -2.58 27.15
C TYR A 149 -14.53 -2.14 27.53
N ASN A 150 -15.33 -1.72 26.55
CA ASN A 150 -16.71 -1.30 26.76
C ASN A 150 -17.64 -2.45 27.17
N GLN A 151 -17.32 -3.69 26.79
CA GLN A 151 -18.00 -4.91 27.26
C GLN A 151 -17.52 -5.39 28.64
N GLY A 152 -16.47 -4.79 29.20
CA GLY A 152 -15.85 -5.23 30.45
C GLY A 152 -14.95 -6.47 30.29
N GLU A 153 -14.56 -6.81 29.06
CA GLU A 153 -13.65 -7.90 28.76
C GLU A 153 -12.20 -7.41 28.70
N ASN A 154 -11.28 -8.18 29.30
CA ASN A 154 -9.86 -7.83 29.34
C ASN A 154 -9.10 -8.37 28.11
N ARG A 155 -9.52 -7.99 26.90
CA ARG A 155 -8.80 -8.33 25.66
C ARG A 155 -7.97 -7.13 25.19
N ARG A 156 -6.65 -7.27 25.28
CA ARG A 156 -5.70 -6.15 25.06
C ARG A 156 -4.60 -6.47 24.06
N LEU A 157 -4.57 -7.69 23.54
CA LEU A 157 -3.56 -8.10 22.58
C LEU A 157 -4.07 -7.87 21.16
N LEU A 158 -3.19 -7.40 20.30
CA LEU A 158 -3.37 -7.44 18.86
C LEU A 158 -2.46 -8.50 18.28
N LEU A 159 -2.95 -9.20 17.27
CA LEU A 159 -2.16 -10.11 16.43
C LEU A 159 -1.81 -9.40 15.13
N ALA A 160 -0.65 -9.71 14.57
CA ALA A 160 -0.23 -9.34 13.23
C ALA A 160 0.64 -10.45 12.62
N PHE A 161 0.87 -10.41 11.31
CA PHE A 161 1.89 -11.26 10.69
C PHE A 161 3.31 -10.71 10.95
N GLU A 162 4.29 -11.59 10.93
CA GLU A 162 5.70 -11.23 10.72
C GLU A 162 5.83 -10.47 9.39
N ASP A 163 6.84 -9.59 9.29
CA ASP A 163 7.14 -8.76 8.10
C ASP A 163 6.03 -7.81 7.59
N ALA A 164 4.89 -7.74 8.28
CA ALA A 164 3.77 -6.89 7.89
C ALA A 164 4.14 -5.40 7.86
N TYR A 165 3.37 -4.60 7.13
CA TYR A 165 3.48 -3.14 7.18
C TYR A 165 2.12 -2.47 7.22
N HIS A 166 1.86 -1.74 8.30
CA HIS A 166 0.59 -1.07 8.53
C HIS A 166 0.75 0.46 8.72
N GLY A 167 1.97 0.99 8.57
CA GLY A 167 2.25 2.42 8.66
C GLY A 167 3.25 2.81 9.75
N ASP A 168 3.43 4.13 9.92
CA ASP A 168 4.57 4.70 10.64
C ASP A 168 4.19 5.51 11.90
N THR A 169 2.91 5.64 12.23
CA THR A 169 2.50 6.12 13.56
C THR A 169 2.79 5.04 14.61
N PHE A 170 3.00 5.39 15.88
CA PHE A 170 3.43 4.42 16.90
C PHE A 170 2.54 3.17 17.03
N GLY A 171 1.22 3.30 16.92
CA GLY A 171 0.32 2.15 16.95
C GLY A 171 0.41 1.31 15.67
N ALA A 172 0.33 1.95 14.51
CA ALA A 172 0.46 1.29 13.21
C ALA A 172 1.80 0.57 13.07
N MET A 173 2.89 1.23 13.42
CA MET A 173 4.26 0.70 13.41
C MET A 173 4.40 -0.53 14.31
N ALA A 174 3.73 -0.54 15.46
CA ALA A 174 3.74 -1.67 16.38
C ALA A 174 3.13 -2.94 15.79
N THR A 175 2.25 -2.79 14.80
CA THR A 175 1.63 -3.90 14.09
C THR A 175 2.42 -4.39 12.87
N GLY A 176 3.52 -3.71 12.49
CA GLY A 176 4.41 -4.17 11.40
C GLY A 176 5.53 -5.11 11.86
N GLY A 177 6.26 -5.72 10.92
CA GLY A 177 7.43 -6.57 11.19
C GLY A 177 8.57 -5.82 11.89
N LEU A 178 9.34 -6.51 12.74
CA LEU A 178 10.47 -5.91 13.46
C LEU A 178 11.66 -5.69 12.51
N GLY A 179 12.28 -4.51 12.57
CA GLY A 179 13.41 -4.20 11.69
C GLY A 179 13.85 -2.74 11.73
N VAL A 180 14.54 -2.31 10.68
CA VAL A 180 15.14 -0.97 10.59
C VAL A 180 14.12 0.16 10.83
N PHE A 181 12.84 -0.05 10.49
CA PHE A 181 11.79 0.97 10.68
C PHE A 181 11.44 1.27 12.12
N ASN A 182 11.51 0.26 13.00
CA ASN A 182 10.88 0.32 14.32
C ASN A 182 11.81 -0.07 15.46
N ASN A 183 13.01 -0.59 15.18
CA ASN A 183 14.01 -0.95 16.19
C ASN A 183 14.38 0.23 17.11
N ALA A 184 14.41 1.46 16.59
CA ALA A 184 14.67 2.65 17.40
C ALA A 184 13.56 2.95 18.41
N PHE A 185 12.37 2.36 18.24
CA PHE A 185 11.17 2.66 19.01
C PHE A 185 10.61 1.44 19.76
N SER A 186 11.24 0.26 19.67
CA SER A 186 10.69 -1.02 20.13
C SER A 186 10.13 -1.00 21.55
N ASP A 187 10.84 -0.35 22.48
CA ASP A 187 10.45 -0.25 23.90
C ASP A 187 9.28 0.71 24.17
N MET A 188 8.87 1.50 23.17
CA MET A 188 7.79 2.49 23.25
C MET A 188 6.51 2.04 22.54
N LEU A 189 6.55 0.93 21.80
CA LEU A 189 5.43 0.46 20.99
C LEU A 189 4.41 -0.32 21.85
N PRO A 190 3.09 -0.21 21.54
CA PRO A 190 2.10 -1.08 22.15
C PRO A 190 2.40 -2.55 21.87
N LYS A 191 1.95 -3.42 22.79
CA LYS A 191 2.19 -4.86 22.67
C LYS A 191 1.37 -5.45 21.50
N VAL A 192 2.08 -6.03 20.54
CA VAL A 192 1.52 -6.79 19.43
C VAL A 192 2.26 -8.13 19.36
N VAL A 193 1.51 -9.21 19.22
CA VAL A 193 2.06 -10.54 19.01
C VAL A 193 2.09 -10.82 17.51
N ARG A 194 3.24 -11.29 17.01
CA ARG A 194 3.44 -11.60 15.59
C ARG A 194 3.43 -13.12 15.39
N ILE A 195 2.80 -13.57 14.31
CA ILE A 195 2.82 -14.97 13.89
C ILE A 195 3.49 -15.09 12.52
N PRO A 196 4.09 -16.26 12.20
CA PRO A 196 4.72 -16.48 10.91
C PRO A 196 3.80 -16.24 9.72
N VAL A 197 4.38 -15.80 8.60
CA VAL A 197 3.66 -15.69 7.32
C VAL A 197 3.48 -17.09 6.71
N PRO A 198 2.28 -17.47 6.25
CA PRO A 198 1.99 -18.84 5.79
C PRO A 198 2.75 -19.26 4.53
N SER A 199 3.08 -18.33 3.64
CA SER A 199 3.78 -18.67 2.39
C SER A 199 5.27 -18.98 2.59
N ALA A 200 5.93 -18.30 3.53
CA ALA A 200 7.35 -18.51 3.82
C ALA A 200 7.60 -19.72 4.73
N ASN A 201 6.75 -19.91 5.74
CA ASN A 201 6.97 -20.90 6.82
C ASN A 201 6.05 -22.13 6.71
N GLY A 202 5.08 -22.10 5.79
CA GLY A 202 4.02 -23.07 5.70
C GLY A 202 2.84 -22.75 6.63
N LEU A 203 1.65 -23.14 6.18
CA LEU A 203 0.41 -22.97 6.93
C LEU A 203 0.47 -23.65 8.32
N ASP A 204 1.00 -24.87 8.40
CA ASP A 204 1.01 -25.64 9.65
C ASP A 204 1.82 -24.94 10.75
N ALA A 205 3.00 -24.42 10.43
CA ALA A 205 3.82 -23.65 11.37
C ALA A 205 3.10 -22.38 11.86
N THR A 206 2.35 -21.72 10.98
CA THR A 206 1.57 -20.53 11.33
C THR A 206 0.42 -20.88 12.28
N LEU A 207 -0.30 -21.98 12.01
CA LEU A 207 -1.39 -22.46 12.87
C LEU A 207 -0.88 -22.96 14.23
N GLU A 208 0.25 -23.66 14.26
CA GLU A 208 0.91 -24.08 15.50
C GLU A 208 1.29 -22.88 16.36
N ALA A 209 1.94 -21.87 15.78
CA ALA A 209 2.27 -20.62 16.46
C ALA A 209 1.01 -19.93 17.00
N LEU A 210 -0.06 -19.86 16.19
CA LEU A 210 -1.33 -19.26 16.58
C LEU A 210 -2.00 -20.00 17.75
N HIS A 211 -2.03 -21.34 17.73
CA HIS A 211 -2.62 -22.15 18.80
C HIS A 211 -1.85 -22.07 20.12
N ALA A 212 -0.57 -21.71 20.09
CA ALA A 212 0.25 -21.52 21.30
C ALA A 212 -0.03 -20.20 22.03
N LEU A 213 -0.80 -19.29 21.43
CA LEU A 213 -1.08 -17.96 21.99
C LEU A 213 -2.30 -17.97 22.94
N PRO A 214 -2.37 -17.05 23.90
CA PRO A 214 -3.57 -16.83 24.71
C PRO A 214 -4.65 -16.11 23.89
N LEU A 215 -5.25 -16.82 22.93
CA LEU A 215 -6.20 -16.21 21.97
C LEU A 215 -7.41 -15.54 22.60
N HIS A 216 -7.78 -15.94 23.82
CA HIS A 216 -8.84 -15.29 24.60
C HIS A 216 -8.50 -13.85 25.05
N GLU A 217 -7.22 -13.46 25.06
CA GLU A 217 -6.76 -12.10 25.35
C GLU A 217 -6.67 -11.22 24.09
N VAL A 218 -6.89 -11.79 22.90
CA VAL A 218 -6.78 -11.10 21.61
C VAL A 218 -8.05 -10.31 21.34
N ALA A 219 -7.89 -9.02 21.10
CA ALA A 219 -8.96 -8.11 20.68
C ALA A 219 -9.12 -8.09 19.15
N GLY A 220 -8.03 -8.22 18.41
CA GLY A 220 -8.11 -8.30 16.95
C GLY A 220 -6.83 -8.77 16.29
N PHE A 221 -6.99 -9.22 15.05
CA PHE A 221 -5.91 -9.63 14.16
C PHE A 221 -5.90 -8.75 12.92
N ILE A 222 -4.82 -8.00 12.75
CA ILE A 222 -4.60 -7.18 11.57
C ILE A 222 -3.73 -7.91 10.55
N TYR A 223 -4.13 -7.82 9.28
CA TYR A 223 -3.46 -8.45 8.16
C TYR A 223 -3.70 -7.67 6.87
N GLU A 224 -2.73 -7.70 5.95
CA GLU A 224 -2.95 -7.28 4.56
C GLU A 224 -3.68 -8.43 3.83
N PRO A 225 -4.74 -8.22 3.03
CA PRO A 225 -5.35 -9.34 2.32
C PRO A 225 -4.53 -9.80 1.11
N LEU A 226 -4.19 -11.09 1.09
CA LEU A 226 -3.50 -11.82 0.00
C LEU A 226 -2.05 -11.41 -0.30
N VAL A 227 -1.63 -10.16 -0.02
CA VAL A 227 -0.28 -9.68 -0.32
C VAL A 227 0.22 -8.73 0.77
N GLN A 228 1.39 -9.04 1.36
CA GLN A 228 2.17 -8.08 2.15
C GLN A 228 3.02 -7.23 1.22
N GLY A 229 2.66 -5.96 1.04
CA GLY A 229 3.26 -5.11 0.02
C GLY A 229 4.70 -4.75 0.34
N ALA A 230 4.95 -4.20 1.53
CA ALA A 230 6.27 -3.68 1.90
C ALA A 230 7.30 -4.78 2.18
N ALA A 231 6.85 -6.01 2.43
CA ALA A 231 7.69 -7.20 2.65
C ALA A 231 8.34 -7.75 1.35
N GLY A 232 8.29 -6.99 0.25
CA GLY A 232 8.73 -7.47 -1.07
C GLY A 232 7.61 -8.15 -1.85
N MET A 233 6.37 -7.66 -1.70
CA MET A 233 5.19 -8.22 -2.38
C MET A 233 5.09 -9.73 -2.14
N VAL A 234 4.94 -10.13 -0.87
CA VAL A 234 4.82 -11.52 -0.45
C VAL A 234 3.37 -11.95 -0.55
N PHE A 235 3.10 -12.94 -1.41
CA PHE A 235 1.75 -13.41 -1.68
C PHE A 235 1.43 -14.61 -0.78
N TYR A 236 0.16 -14.79 -0.46
CA TYR A 236 -0.36 -16.01 0.16
C TYR A 236 -1.73 -16.36 -0.41
N GLU A 237 -2.02 -17.65 -0.41
CA GLU A 237 -3.26 -18.20 -0.92
C GLU A 237 -4.45 -17.86 -0.02
N ALA A 238 -5.57 -17.49 -0.63
CA ALA A 238 -6.80 -17.13 0.10
C ALA A 238 -7.26 -18.24 1.04
N ASN A 239 -7.19 -19.49 0.60
CA ASN A 239 -7.59 -20.65 1.40
C ASN A 239 -6.72 -20.86 2.66
N ASP A 240 -5.43 -20.58 2.58
CA ASP A 240 -4.55 -20.71 3.75
C ASP A 240 -4.76 -19.56 4.73
N LEU A 241 -4.95 -18.35 4.19
CA LEU A 241 -5.36 -17.19 5.00
C LEU A 241 -6.71 -17.45 5.69
N ASP A 242 -7.71 -17.98 4.99
CA ASP A 242 -9.03 -18.27 5.54
C ASP A 242 -8.97 -19.24 6.74
N LYS A 243 -8.11 -20.26 6.70
CA LYS A 243 -7.92 -21.18 7.83
C LYS A 243 -7.38 -20.45 9.06
N ILE A 244 -6.38 -19.57 8.88
CA ILE A 244 -5.79 -18.78 9.97
C ILE A 244 -6.85 -17.82 10.54
N LEU A 245 -7.54 -17.08 9.67
CA LEU A 245 -8.56 -16.12 10.06
C LEU A 245 -9.74 -16.78 10.77
N ASN A 246 -10.17 -17.95 10.32
CA ASN A 246 -11.24 -18.70 10.97
C ASN A 246 -10.84 -19.12 12.39
N THR A 247 -9.60 -19.55 12.60
CA THR A 247 -9.08 -19.88 13.94
C THR A 247 -9.15 -18.68 14.87
N VAL A 248 -8.73 -17.50 14.42
CA VAL A 248 -8.83 -16.26 15.22
C VAL A 248 -10.30 -15.88 15.46
N LYS A 249 -11.12 -15.87 14.41
CA LYS A 249 -12.54 -15.46 14.48
C LYS A 249 -13.35 -16.31 15.45
N ASN A 250 -13.07 -17.61 15.53
CA ASN A 250 -13.75 -18.53 16.46
C ASN A 250 -13.51 -18.20 17.94
N THR A 251 -12.55 -17.33 18.26
CA THR A 251 -12.27 -16.86 19.62
C THR A 251 -13.12 -15.63 20.00
N GLY A 252 -13.80 -15.03 19.02
CA GLY A 252 -14.51 -13.76 19.14
C GLY A 252 -13.64 -12.52 18.92
N ALA A 253 -12.35 -12.66 18.65
CA ALA A 253 -11.50 -11.54 18.25
C ALA A 253 -11.89 -11.00 16.87
N PHE A 254 -11.74 -9.69 16.65
CA PHE A 254 -12.08 -9.06 15.38
C PHE A 254 -11.00 -9.25 14.32
N LEU A 255 -11.42 -9.43 13.08
CA LEU A 255 -10.54 -9.46 11.92
C LEU A 255 -10.44 -8.06 11.30
N ILE A 256 -9.22 -7.54 11.18
CA ILE A 256 -8.92 -6.21 10.64
C ILE A 256 -8.17 -6.38 9.32
N ALA A 257 -8.85 -6.17 8.19
CA ALA A 257 -8.21 -6.21 6.88
C ALA A 257 -7.61 -4.85 6.54
N ASP A 258 -6.28 -4.77 6.40
CA ASP A 258 -5.58 -3.61 5.88
C ASP A 258 -5.59 -3.63 4.34
N GLU A 259 -6.57 -2.97 3.76
CA GLU A 259 -6.75 -2.83 2.31
C GLU A 259 -6.21 -1.51 1.77
N VAL A 260 -5.31 -0.87 2.52
CA VAL A 260 -4.69 0.39 2.12
C VAL A 260 -3.94 0.26 0.80
N MET A 261 -3.26 -0.86 0.55
CA MET A 261 -2.59 -1.14 -0.74
C MET A 261 -3.46 -1.98 -1.69
N THR A 262 -4.08 -3.04 -1.17
CA THR A 262 -4.73 -4.09 -1.98
C THR A 262 -6.07 -3.67 -2.55
N GLY A 263 -6.71 -2.67 -1.93
CA GLY A 263 -8.03 -2.19 -2.30
C GLY A 263 -8.07 -1.43 -3.63
N PHE A 264 -9.29 -1.05 -3.99
CA PHE A 264 -9.64 -0.30 -5.20
C PHE A 264 -9.14 -0.92 -6.51
N GLY A 265 -9.20 -2.25 -6.63
CA GLY A 265 -8.95 -2.92 -7.89
C GLY A 265 -7.49 -3.30 -8.15
N ARG A 266 -6.58 -3.25 -7.16
CA ARG A 266 -5.19 -3.63 -7.41
C ARG A 266 -5.02 -5.12 -7.70
N LEU A 267 -5.78 -5.97 -7.01
CA LEU A 267 -5.64 -7.43 -7.06
C LEU A 267 -6.88 -8.13 -7.67
N GLU A 268 -7.41 -7.67 -8.81
CA GLU A 268 -8.56 -8.26 -9.57
C GLU A 268 -9.97 -7.85 -9.11
N THR A 269 -10.35 -8.09 -7.87
CA THR A 269 -11.62 -7.58 -7.29
C THR A 269 -11.44 -6.15 -6.81
N MET A 270 -12.53 -5.45 -6.44
CA MET A 270 -12.41 -4.09 -5.92
C MET A 270 -11.67 -4.09 -4.59
N PHE A 271 -11.94 -5.06 -3.72
CA PHE A 271 -11.18 -5.32 -2.50
C PHE A 271 -10.69 -6.76 -2.50
N ALA A 272 -9.45 -7.01 -2.09
CA ALA A 272 -8.87 -8.35 -2.11
C ALA A 272 -9.61 -9.31 -1.17
N SER A 273 -10.17 -8.79 -0.08
CA SER A 273 -11.05 -9.50 0.85
C SER A 273 -12.33 -10.06 0.19
N GLU A 274 -12.70 -9.64 -1.02
CA GLU A 274 -13.78 -10.25 -1.80
C GLU A 274 -13.46 -11.71 -2.21
N GLN A 275 -12.18 -12.03 -2.38
CA GLN A 275 -11.68 -13.33 -2.85
C GLN A 275 -11.52 -14.36 -1.73
N MET A 276 -11.83 -13.97 -0.49
CA MET A 276 -11.69 -14.80 0.70
C MET A 276 -13.07 -15.24 1.20
N GLU A 277 -13.17 -16.39 1.85
CA GLU A 277 -14.41 -16.84 2.47
C GLU A 277 -14.67 -16.11 3.79
N VAL A 278 -13.63 -15.95 4.61
CA VAL A 278 -13.71 -15.32 5.93
C VAL A 278 -13.66 -13.80 5.76
N ARG A 279 -14.81 -13.16 5.97
CA ARG A 279 -14.94 -11.70 5.84
C ARG A 279 -14.42 -10.97 7.09
N PRO A 280 -13.75 -9.82 6.91
CA PRO A 280 -13.28 -8.98 8.01
C PRO A 280 -14.45 -8.34 8.78
N ASP A 281 -14.15 -7.88 9.99
CA ASP A 281 -15.07 -7.10 10.84
C ASP A 281 -14.77 -5.60 10.77
N ILE A 282 -13.51 -5.26 10.48
CA ILE A 282 -13.00 -3.90 10.29
C ILE A 282 -12.12 -3.89 9.04
N MET A 283 -12.17 -2.83 8.22
CA MET A 283 -11.21 -2.63 7.12
C MET A 283 -10.59 -1.24 7.16
N CYS A 284 -9.30 -1.17 6.85
CA CYS A 284 -8.53 0.07 6.70
C CYS A 284 -8.34 0.39 5.22
N LEU A 285 -8.72 1.58 4.79
CA LEU A 285 -8.63 2.06 3.41
C LEU A 285 -7.83 3.37 3.36
N SER A 286 -7.10 3.60 2.27
CA SER A 286 -6.44 4.87 1.92
C SER A 286 -5.96 4.79 0.46
N LYS A 287 -4.83 5.41 0.11
CA LYS A 287 -4.16 5.36 -1.22
C LYS A 287 -5.14 5.52 -2.40
N GLY A 288 -5.55 4.40 -3.00
CA GLY A 288 -6.48 4.37 -4.13
C GLY A 288 -7.85 4.98 -3.85
N LEU A 289 -8.22 5.16 -2.56
CA LEU A 289 -9.47 5.78 -2.13
C LEU A 289 -9.75 7.12 -2.83
N THR A 290 -8.74 7.97 -3.00
CA THR A 290 -8.88 9.28 -3.66
C THR A 290 -8.39 9.25 -5.12
N GLY A 291 -8.12 8.07 -5.68
CA GLY A 291 -7.36 7.93 -6.92
C GLY A 291 -5.90 8.38 -6.80
N GLY A 292 -5.41 8.61 -5.57
CA GLY A 292 -4.03 8.99 -5.27
C GLY A 292 -3.71 10.49 -5.35
N VAL A 293 -4.72 11.36 -5.39
CA VAL A 293 -4.52 12.81 -5.56
C VAL A 293 -4.50 13.60 -4.25
N LEU A 294 -5.12 13.07 -3.19
CA LEU A 294 -5.22 13.74 -1.88
C LEU A 294 -5.05 12.73 -0.75
N PRO A 295 -4.44 13.14 0.39
CA PRO A 295 -4.38 12.32 1.58
C PRO A 295 -5.79 12.12 2.15
N MET A 296 -6.15 10.86 2.37
CA MET A 296 -7.36 10.46 3.08
C MET A 296 -7.20 9.03 3.56
N GLY A 297 -7.63 8.75 4.77
CA GLY A 297 -7.87 7.41 5.28
C GLY A 297 -9.36 7.20 5.56
N LEU A 298 -9.78 5.94 5.58
CA LEU A 298 -11.12 5.54 5.97
C LEU A 298 -11.06 4.17 6.65
N THR A 299 -11.61 4.08 7.86
CA THR A 299 -11.83 2.82 8.55
C THR A 299 -13.31 2.47 8.48
N THR A 300 -13.64 1.31 7.95
CA THR A 300 -15.01 0.79 7.95
C THR A 300 -15.14 -0.33 8.96
N ALA A 301 -16.31 -0.49 9.56
CA ALA A 301 -16.61 -1.57 10.47
C ALA A 301 -18.02 -2.13 10.28
N THR A 302 -18.23 -3.34 10.77
CA THR A 302 -19.56 -3.97 10.86
C THR A 302 -20.43 -3.28 11.91
N GLU A 303 -21.73 -3.56 11.83
CA GLU A 303 -22.70 -3.09 12.84
C GLU A 303 -22.34 -3.58 14.26
N GLU A 304 -21.77 -4.78 14.37
CA GLU A 304 -21.39 -5.38 15.64
C GLU A 304 -20.34 -4.54 16.37
N VAL A 305 -19.24 -4.20 15.68
CA VAL A 305 -18.20 -3.34 16.23
C VAL A 305 -18.78 -2.00 16.68
N PHE A 306 -19.61 -1.37 15.83
CA PHE A 306 -20.26 -0.09 16.16
C PHE A 306 -21.14 -0.17 17.41
N LYS A 307 -21.92 -1.24 17.57
CA LYS A 307 -22.79 -1.43 18.73
C LYS A 307 -22.02 -1.52 20.05
N GLY A 308 -20.74 -1.91 20.03
CA GLY A 308 -19.89 -1.86 21.22
C GLY A 308 -19.61 -0.44 21.75
N PHE A 309 -19.86 0.59 20.95
CA PHE A 309 -19.71 2.01 21.32
C PHE A 309 -21.05 2.71 21.50
N TYR A 310 -22.14 2.12 20.99
CA TYR A 310 -23.47 2.73 21.00
C TYR A 310 -24.13 2.61 22.39
N SER A 311 -24.00 3.65 23.21
CA SER A 311 -24.45 3.66 24.59
C SER A 311 -24.90 5.05 25.04
N ASP A 312 -25.78 5.11 26.05
CA ASP A 312 -26.11 6.35 26.77
C ASP A 312 -24.93 6.86 27.62
N ASP A 313 -23.99 5.97 27.97
CA ASP A 313 -22.74 6.33 28.64
C ASP A 313 -21.75 6.92 27.63
N ARG A 314 -21.59 8.24 27.68
CA ARG A 314 -20.66 8.99 26.81
C ARG A 314 -19.21 8.52 26.91
N SER A 315 -18.80 7.93 28.04
CA SER A 315 -17.42 7.44 28.18
C SER A 315 -17.11 6.24 27.27
N LYS A 316 -18.14 5.54 26.76
CA LYS A 316 -18.01 4.43 25.81
C LYS A 316 -17.85 4.89 24.36
N ALA A 317 -18.05 6.17 24.06
CA ALA A 317 -17.89 6.70 22.70
C ALA A 317 -16.45 6.54 22.20
N LEU A 318 -16.28 6.37 20.90
CA LEU A 318 -14.97 6.42 20.26
C LEU A 318 -14.49 7.88 20.21
N MET A 319 -13.79 8.29 21.26
CA MET A 319 -13.20 9.63 21.35
C MET A 319 -11.94 9.69 20.49
N HIS A 320 -12.13 9.84 19.18
CA HIS A 320 -11.08 9.95 18.17
C HIS A 320 -11.54 10.88 17.04
N GLY A 321 -10.61 11.61 16.47
CA GLY A 321 -10.83 12.51 15.33
C GLY A 321 -9.69 13.52 15.21
N HIS A 322 -9.56 14.14 14.04
CA HIS A 322 -8.61 15.22 13.81
C HIS A 322 -9.24 16.29 12.92
N SER A 323 -8.56 17.43 12.75
CA SER A 323 -9.10 18.60 12.05
C SER A 323 -9.57 18.30 10.63
N PHE A 324 -8.95 17.35 9.93
CA PHE A 324 -9.25 17.01 8.54
C PHE A 324 -10.13 15.76 8.37
N THR A 325 -10.69 15.21 9.46
CA THR A 325 -11.63 14.09 9.40
C THR A 325 -12.76 14.43 8.41
N ALA A 326 -12.97 13.54 7.43
CA ALA A 326 -13.94 13.70 6.35
C ALA A 326 -13.77 15.00 5.54
N ASN A 327 -12.54 15.39 5.21
CA ASN A 327 -12.28 16.59 4.40
C ASN A 327 -13.13 16.59 3.09
N PRO A 328 -13.90 17.66 2.79
CA PRO A 328 -14.79 17.70 1.63
C PRO A 328 -14.10 17.45 0.29
N LEU A 329 -12.90 18.00 0.07
CA LEU A 329 -12.12 17.81 -1.16
C LEU A 329 -11.67 16.36 -1.31
N GLY A 330 -11.20 15.73 -0.22
CA GLY A 330 -10.86 14.31 -0.22
C GLY A 330 -12.08 13.43 -0.52
N CYS A 331 -13.25 13.76 0.05
CA CYS A 331 -14.50 13.05 -0.26
C CYS A 331 -14.91 13.21 -1.73
N ALA A 332 -14.75 14.41 -2.30
CA ALA A 332 -15.03 14.66 -3.72
C ALA A 332 -14.09 13.87 -4.65
N ALA A 333 -12.80 13.78 -4.31
CA ALA A 333 -11.85 12.93 -5.03
C ALA A 333 -12.23 11.46 -4.93
N ALA A 334 -12.65 10.99 -3.75
CA ALA A 334 -13.08 9.61 -3.55
C ALA A 334 -14.34 9.26 -4.35
N ILE A 335 -15.34 10.15 -4.38
CA ILE A 335 -16.53 10.00 -5.22
C ILE A 335 -16.14 9.90 -6.70
N ALA A 336 -15.29 10.81 -7.18
CA ALA A 336 -14.83 10.79 -8.56
C ALA A 336 -14.04 9.52 -8.91
N GLY A 337 -13.25 8.99 -7.97
CA GLY A 337 -12.57 7.71 -8.12
C GLY A 337 -13.56 6.54 -8.23
N LEU A 338 -14.57 6.48 -7.37
CA LEU A 338 -15.61 5.45 -7.42
C LEU A 338 -16.44 5.51 -8.71
N GLU A 339 -16.72 6.71 -9.21
CA GLU A 339 -17.37 6.90 -10.52
C GLU A 339 -16.49 6.42 -11.68
N LEU A 340 -15.18 6.71 -11.65
CA LEU A 340 -14.22 6.21 -12.64
C LEU A 340 -14.10 4.69 -12.58
N TRP A 341 -14.04 4.11 -11.39
CA TRP A 341 -14.06 2.67 -11.21
C TRP A 341 -15.26 2.03 -11.92
N ALA A 342 -16.45 2.58 -11.79
CA ALA A 342 -17.66 2.05 -12.43
C ALA A 342 -17.69 2.27 -13.96
N SER A 343 -16.77 3.05 -14.53
CA SER A 343 -16.79 3.36 -15.96
C SER A 343 -16.29 2.20 -16.84
N PRO A 344 -16.95 1.93 -18.00
CA PRO A 344 -16.52 0.88 -18.92
C PRO A 344 -15.08 1.05 -19.42
N ASP A 345 -14.64 2.29 -19.67
CA ASP A 345 -13.31 2.58 -20.21
C ASP A 345 -12.21 2.19 -19.23
N ILE A 346 -12.40 2.47 -17.93
CA ILE A 346 -11.45 2.09 -16.88
C ILE A 346 -11.46 0.58 -16.68
N GLN A 347 -12.63 -0.07 -16.69
CA GLN A 347 -12.70 -1.53 -16.57
C GLN A 347 -12.00 -2.23 -17.74
N ALA A 348 -12.17 -1.73 -18.97
CA ALA A 348 -11.49 -2.24 -20.16
C ALA A 348 -9.97 -2.03 -20.09
N SER A 349 -9.52 -0.82 -19.76
CA SER A 349 -8.10 -0.48 -19.63
C SER A 349 -7.41 -1.33 -18.56
N ARG A 350 -8.09 -1.52 -17.43
CA ARG A 350 -7.62 -2.38 -16.34
C ARG A 350 -7.52 -3.84 -16.76
N GLN A 351 -8.52 -4.36 -17.48
CA GLN A 351 -8.46 -5.72 -18.01
C GLN A 351 -7.26 -5.92 -18.95
N GLN A 352 -7.02 -4.96 -19.85
CA GLN A 352 -5.86 -4.98 -20.72
C GLN A 352 -4.55 -4.96 -19.92
N LEU A 353 -4.44 -4.11 -18.90
CA LEU A 353 -3.28 -4.08 -18.01
C LEU A 353 -3.03 -5.43 -17.33
N MET A 354 -4.07 -6.08 -16.79
CA MET A 354 -3.93 -7.41 -16.16
C MET A 354 -3.42 -8.46 -17.15
N THR A 355 -3.91 -8.43 -18.40
CA THR A 355 -3.41 -9.31 -19.47
C THR A 355 -1.93 -9.08 -19.74
N LEU A 356 -1.51 -7.83 -19.93
CA LEU A 356 -0.10 -7.47 -20.20
C LEU A 356 0.83 -7.86 -19.05
N GLN A 357 0.40 -7.68 -17.80
CA GLN A 357 1.15 -8.12 -16.63
C GLN A 357 1.31 -9.64 -16.62
N SER A 358 0.25 -10.38 -16.95
CA SER A 358 0.26 -11.85 -16.96
C SER A 358 1.17 -12.40 -18.07
N GLU A 359 1.15 -11.79 -19.25
CA GLU A 359 2.04 -12.13 -20.37
C GLU A 359 3.50 -11.85 -20.03
N ALA A 360 3.80 -10.68 -19.45
CA ALA A 360 5.15 -10.35 -19.01
C ALA A 360 5.66 -11.29 -17.91
N ALA A 361 4.78 -11.73 -17.00
CA ALA A 361 5.16 -12.68 -15.95
C ALA A 361 5.65 -14.01 -16.54
N LEU A 362 4.91 -14.57 -17.51
CA LEU A 362 5.28 -15.82 -18.17
C LEU A 362 6.64 -15.71 -18.89
N GLU A 363 6.92 -14.56 -19.49
CA GLU A 363 8.19 -14.31 -20.16
C GLU A 363 9.34 -14.18 -19.16
N LEU A 364 9.18 -13.34 -18.14
CA LEU A 364 10.21 -13.02 -17.15
C LEU A 364 10.58 -14.22 -16.27
N GLU A 365 9.64 -15.15 -16.03
CA GLU A 365 9.90 -16.39 -15.30
C GLU A 365 11.00 -17.24 -15.96
N GLN A 366 11.18 -17.13 -17.28
CA GLN A 366 12.21 -17.87 -18.01
C GLN A 366 13.59 -17.20 -17.96
N HIS A 367 13.68 -15.99 -17.42
CA HIS A 367 14.92 -15.23 -17.43
C HIS A 367 15.94 -15.80 -16.43
N PRO A 368 17.21 -16.04 -16.82
CA PRO A 368 18.19 -16.71 -15.95
C PRO A 368 18.50 -15.97 -14.64
N ALA A 369 18.44 -14.64 -14.63
CA ALA A 369 18.59 -13.81 -13.42
C ALA A 369 17.40 -13.89 -12.42
N VAL A 370 16.25 -14.41 -12.85
CA VAL A 370 15.01 -14.40 -12.08
C VAL A 370 14.88 -15.70 -11.27
N ASP A 371 14.52 -15.55 -10.00
CA ASP A 371 14.25 -16.64 -9.07
C ASP A 371 12.77 -17.06 -9.13
N SER A 372 11.87 -16.08 -9.05
CA SER A 372 10.42 -16.29 -9.17
C SER A 372 9.73 -15.02 -9.63
N VAL A 373 8.62 -15.16 -10.36
CA VAL A 373 7.68 -14.08 -10.66
C VAL A 373 6.33 -14.37 -10.01
N ARG A 374 5.76 -13.34 -9.38
CA ARG A 374 4.42 -13.37 -8.78
C ARG A 374 3.56 -12.33 -9.47
N VAL A 375 2.35 -12.70 -9.88
CA VAL A 375 1.41 -11.77 -10.54
C VAL A 375 0.00 -12.00 -10.02
N LYS A 376 -0.71 -10.91 -9.73
CA LYS A 376 -2.16 -10.92 -9.41
C LYS A 376 -2.76 -9.58 -9.74
N GLY A 377 -3.80 -9.60 -10.56
CA GLY A 377 -4.42 -8.38 -11.09
C GLY A 377 -3.40 -7.45 -11.73
N THR A 378 -3.28 -6.24 -11.19
CA THR A 378 -2.40 -5.18 -11.73
C THR A 378 -1.01 -5.17 -11.09
N LEU A 379 -0.74 -6.09 -10.17
CA LEU A 379 0.55 -6.23 -9.48
C LEU A 379 1.36 -7.36 -10.12
N LEU A 380 2.62 -7.08 -10.44
CA LEU A 380 3.63 -8.10 -10.75
C LEU A 380 4.89 -7.81 -9.93
N ALA A 381 5.46 -8.84 -9.34
CA ALA A 381 6.71 -8.79 -8.58
C ALA A 381 7.69 -9.85 -9.12
N ILE A 382 8.97 -9.49 -9.19
CA ILE A 382 10.06 -10.29 -9.73
C ILE A 382 11.11 -10.39 -8.64
N ASN A 383 11.37 -11.59 -8.14
CA ASN A 383 12.51 -11.85 -7.28
C ASN A 383 13.73 -12.12 -8.14
N ILE A 384 14.77 -11.31 -7.96
CA ILE A 384 16.06 -11.51 -8.60
C ILE A 384 16.88 -12.50 -7.76
N LYS A 385 17.56 -13.45 -8.42
CA LYS A 385 18.53 -14.33 -7.78
C LYS A 385 19.71 -13.50 -7.23
N THR A 386 20.01 -13.63 -5.95
CA THR A 386 21.16 -12.98 -5.32
C THR A 386 22.02 -14.00 -4.57
N ASN A 387 23.33 -13.76 -4.47
CA ASN A 387 24.25 -14.65 -3.74
C ASN A 387 24.24 -14.44 -2.21
N SER A 388 23.49 -13.45 -1.74
CA SER A 388 23.25 -13.12 -0.33
C SER A 388 21.84 -12.57 -0.18
N ASP A 389 21.26 -12.67 1.01
CA ASP A 389 20.03 -11.93 1.35
C ASP A 389 20.31 -10.43 1.20
N SER A 390 19.88 -9.85 0.07
CA SER A 390 20.07 -8.42 -0.17
C SER A 390 19.12 -7.67 0.74
N GLU A 391 19.66 -6.86 1.66
CA GLU A 391 18.85 -6.06 2.56
C GLU A 391 17.86 -5.19 1.78
N HIS A 392 16.64 -5.05 2.31
CA HIS A 392 15.57 -4.23 1.70
C HIS A 392 15.98 -2.78 1.40
N TYR A 393 16.98 -2.27 2.16
CA TYR A 393 17.57 -0.93 2.07
C TYR A 393 19.05 -0.95 1.66
N GLY A 394 19.49 -2.04 1.03
CA GLY A 394 20.88 -2.21 0.62
C GLY A 394 21.21 -1.50 -0.68
N ALA A 395 22.52 -1.39 -0.95
CA ALA A 395 23.09 -0.77 -2.14
C ALA A 395 22.52 -1.34 -3.47
N PHE A 396 22.13 -2.62 -3.49
CA PHE A 396 21.53 -3.26 -4.67
C PHE A 396 20.18 -2.65 -5.07
N ARG A 397 19.34 -2.32 -4.10
CA ARG A 397 18.04 -1.66 -4.35
C ARG A 397 18.24 -0.26 -4.95
N ASP A 398 19.26 0.46 -4.49
CA ASP A 398 19.60 1.79 -5.00
C ASP A 398 20.21 1.73 -6.42
N GLN A 399 21.01 0.71 -6.72
CA GLN A 399 21.50 0.42 -8.07
C GLN A 399 20.35 0.22 -9.06
N LEU A 400 19.40 -0.65 -8.70
CA LEU A 400 18.23 -0.91 -9.52
C LEU A 400 17.38 0.37 -9.70
N TYR A 401 17.13 1.11 -8.62
CA TYR A 401 16.43 2.40 -8.70
C TYR A 401 17.11 3.39 -9.66
N ALA A 402 18.43 3.52 -9.58
CA ALA A 402 19.22 4.36 -10.47
C ALA A 402 19.15 3.87 -11.92
N TYR A 403 19.25 2.55 -12.17
CA TYR A 403 19.09 1.97 -13.50
C TYR A 403 17.77 2.42 -14.13
N PHE A 404 16.65 2.17 -13.46
CA PHE A 404 15.33 2.42 -14.02
C PHE A 404 15.08 3.89 -14.29
N THR A 405 15.42 4.76 -13.32
CA THR A 405 15.21 6.20 -13.46
C THR A 405 16.08 6.81 -14.56
N ASN A 406 17.30 6.31 -14.78
CA ASN A 406 18.15 6.73 -15.90
C ASN A 406 17.61 6.26 -17.26
N HIS A 407 16.84 5.16 -17.28
CA HIS A 407 16.20 4.61 -18.47
C HIS A 407 14.73 5.05 -18.63
N GLY A 408 14.31 6.12 -17.95
CA GLY A 408 12.98 6.71 -18.18
C GLY A 408 11.83 5.98 -17.50
N VAL A 409 12.09 5.14 -16.48
CA VAL A 409 11.05 4.40 -15.75
C VAL A 409 11.21 4.61 -14.25
N LEU A 410 10.15 5.02 -13.56
CA LEU A 410 10.11 5.04 -12.11
C LEU A 410 9.66 3.66 -11.60
N LEU A 411 10.64 2.88 -11.15
CA LEU A 411 10.45 1.69 -10.34
C LEU A 411 11.17 1.91 -9.01
N ARG A 412 10.59 1.44 -7.90
CA ARG A 412 11.19 1.56 -6.55
C ARG A 412 11.29 0.16 -5.92
N PRO A 413 12.36 -0.59 -6.22
CA PRO A 413 12.53 -1.96 -5.72
C PRO A 413 12.53 -2.05 -4.19
N LEU A 414 12.20 -3.25 -3.68
CA LEU A 414 12.24 -3.64 -2.27
C LEU A 414 13.30 -4.73 -2.13
N GLY A 415 14.52 -4.38 -1.70
CA GLY A 415 15.65 -5.30 -1.76
C GLY A 415 15.93 -5.76 -3.20
N ASN A 416 15.93 -7.07 -3.42
CA ASN A 416 16.05 -7.71 -4.74
C ASN A 416 14.71 -7.92 -5.47
N VAL A 417 13.62 -7.34 -4.98
CA VAL A 417 12.30 -7.45 -5.61
C VAL A 417 12.01 -6.22 -6.46
N ILE A 418 11.94 -6.41 -7.78
CA ILE A 418 11.35 -5.42 -8.71
C ILE A 418 9.84 -5.66 -8.72
N TYR A 419 9.03 -4.60 -8.68
CA TYR A 419 7.59 -4.74 -8.87
C TYR A 419 7.02 -3.65 -9.76
N THR A 420 5.96 -3.99 -10.47
CA THR A 420 5.14 -3.07 -11.27
C THR A 420 3.74 -3.03 -10.68
N LEU A 421 3.24 -1.82 -10.46
CA LEU A 421 1.88 -1.54 -10.03
C LEU A 421 1.43 -0.22 -10.67
N PRO A 422 1.35 -0.14 -12.00
CA PRO A 422 1.13 1.13 -12.72
C PRO A 422 -0.34 1.58 -12.64
N PRO A 423 -0.67 2.83 -13.01
CA PRO A 423 -2.05 3.27 -13.13
C PRO A 423 -2.81 2.42 -14.16
N PHE A 424 -4.12 2.23 -13.98
CA PHE A 424 -4.98 1.45 -14.88
C PHE A 424 -5.02 1.99 -16.31
N THR A 425 -4.65 3.27 -16.48
CA THR A 425 -4.65 3.98 -17.77
C THR A 425 -3.29 3.95 -18.47
N THR A 426 -2.32 3.17 -17.96
CA THR A 426 -1.02 2.98 -18.60
C THR A 426 -1.19 2.21 -19.90
N SER A 427 -0.69 2.79 -21.00
CA SER A 427 -0.91 2.22 -22.33
C SER A 427 -0.08 0.96 -22.58
N GLU A 428 -0.51 0.13 -23.52
CA GLU A 428 0.26 -1.04 -23.97
C GLU A 428 1.69 -0.70 -24.39
N SER A 429 1.89 0.42 -25.10
CA SER A 429 3.22 0.87 -25.50
C SER A 429 4.11 1.25 -24.31
N GLU A 430 3.53 1.81 -23.26
CA GLU A 430 4.23 2.15 -22.02
C GLU A 430 4.54 0.90 -21.21
N MET A 431 3.61 -0.04 -21.12
CA MET A 431 3.82 -1.34 -20.48
C MET A 431 4.94 -2.12 -21.17
N LYS A 432 4.94 -2.18 -22.51
CA LYS A 432 6.02 -2.79 -23.28
C LYS A 432 7.36 -2.12 -22.97
N HIS A 433 7.40 -0.79 -22.91
CA HIS A 433 8.63 -0.08 -22.58
C HIS A 433 9.13 -0.40 -21.16
N ILE A 434 8.23 -0.44 -20.17
CA ILE A 434 8.59 -0.84 -18.79
C ILE A 434 9.25 -2.21 -18.79
N TYR A 435 8.68 -3.20 -19.47
CA TYR A 435 9.24 -4.56 -19.50
C TYR A 435 10.47 -4.71 -20.39
N ASP A 436 10.62 -3.92 -21.45
CA ASP A 436 11.87 -3.82 -22.22
C ASP A 436 13.01 -3.35 -21.30
N ILE A 437 12.78 -2.32 -20.47
CA ILE A 437 13.78 -1.81 -19.52
C ILE A 437 14.05 -2.81 -18.39
N ILE A 438 13.03 -3.50 -17.86
CA ILE A 438 13.22 -4.55 -16.86
C ILE A 438 14.09 -5.68 -17.43
N ARG A 439 13.81 -6.18 -18.64
CA ARG A 439 14.63 -7.20 -19.29
C ARG A 439 16.07 -6.74 -19.48
N GLY A 440 16.27 -5.53 -20.02
CA GLY A 440 17.62 -4.96 -20.16
C GLY A 440 18.36 -4.85 -18.83
N CYS A 441 17.67 -4.53 -17.73
CA CYS A 441 18.27 -4.54 -16.41
C CYS A 441 18.70 -5.96 -16.00
N LEU A 442 17.84 -6.95 -16.22
CA LEU A 442 18.14 -8.34 -15.86
C LEU A 442 19.28 -8.93 -16.72
N ASP A 443 19.39 -8.56 -17.99
CA ASP A 443 20.48 -8.97 -18.89
C ASP A 443 21.84 -8.50 -18.34
N THR A 444 21.92 -7.28 -17.81
CA THR A 444 23.16 -6.77 -17.20
C THR A 444 23.61 -7.54 -15.95
N LEU A 445 22.73 -8.36 -15.35
CA LEU A 445 23.05 -9.18 -14.18
C LEU A 445 23.65 -10.55 -14.54
N ILE A 446 23.48 -10.98 -15.80
CA ILE A 446 23.97 -12.27 -16.32
C ILE A 446 25.15 -12.11 -17.26
N GLU A 447 25.25 -10.96 -17.93
CA GLU A 447 26.35 -10.65 -18.83
C GLU A 447 27.57 -10.15 -18.04
N ALA A 448 28.50 -11.07 -17.75
CA ALA A 448 29.95 -10.81 -17.78
C ALA A 448 30.78 -12.09 -17.66
#